data_AF-A0A0M9BRR0-F1
#
_entry.id   AF-A0A0M9BRR0-F1
#
_cell.length_a   1.000
_cell.length_b   1.000
_cell.length_c   1.000
_cell.angle_alpha   90.00
_cell.angle_beta   90.00
_cell.angle_gamma   90.00
#
_symmetry.space_group_name_H-M   'P 1'
#
loop_
_entity.id
_entity.type
_entity.pdbx_description
1 polymer ?
#
loop_
_entity_poly.entity_id
_entity_poly.type
_entity_poly.pdbx_seq_one_letter_code
_entity_poly.pdbx_strand_id
1 'polypeptide(L)'
;MTVFSKDRLIYFTAVIITMAAGLASRHFGALLPIFVREHFGDALWAGMIYFGIRMLWINRSREWAMIVSLMFSWAIECSQIIQTPWLNEVRSTVLGALVLGHGFLAMDLLRYAVGILFVYGIDRYFLRNKKA
;
A
#
# COMPACT_ATOMS: atom_id res chain seq x y z
N MET A 1 21.24 -12.38 -16.55
CA MET A 1 21.04 -11.43 -15.44
C MET A 1 20.26 -10.24 -15.97
N THR A 2 18.96 -10.16 -15.68
CA THR A 2 18.11 -9.04 -16.12
C THR A 2 18.51 -7.79 -15.37
N VAL A 3 19.19 -6.88 -16.06
CA VAL A 3 19.51 -5.54 -15.53
C VAL A 3 18.18 -4.84 -15.26
N PHE A 4 17.78 -4.75 -13.99
CA PHE A 4 16.61 -3.97 -13.61
C PHE A 4 16.82 -2.53 -14.11
N SER A 5 15.84 -1.99 -14.85
CA SER A 5 15.89 -0.59 -15.25
C SER A 5 15.97 0.29 -14.00
N LYS A 6 16.76 1.38 -14.04
CA LYS A 6 16.92 2.32 -12.92
C LYS A 6 15.58 2.70 -12.29
N ASP A 7 14.56 2.88 -13.13
CA ASP A 7 13.19 3.20 -12.71
C ASP A 7 12.56 2.08 -11.84
N ARG A 8 12.77 0.80 -12.16
CA ARG A 8 12.28 -0.33 -11.33
C ARG A 8 12.97 -0.38 -9.99
N LEU A 9 14.27 -0.05 -9.94
CA LEU A 9 15.03 -0.01 -8.69
C LEU A 9 14.49 1.08 -7.76
N ILE A 10 14.16 2.26 -8.29
CA ILE A 10 13.55 3.37 -7.52
C ILE A 10 12.24 2.90 -6.86
N TYR A 11 11.34 2.27 -7.62
CA TYR A 11 10.08 1.78 -7.05
C TYR A 11 10.30 0.63 -6.07
N PHE A 12 11.27 -0.26 -6.32
CA PHE A 12 11.63 -1.32 -5.38
C PHE A 12 12.11 -0.75 -4.05
N THR A 13 13.03 0.22 -4.08
CA THR A 13 13.49 0.91 -2.87
C THR A 13 12.33 1.61 -2.17
N ALA A 14 11.42 2.24 -2.92
CA ALA A 14 10.24 2.89 -2.35
C ALA A 14 9.32 1.89 -1.63
N VAL A 15 9.09 0.69 -2.19
CA VAL A 15 8.34 -0.40 -1.54
C VAL A 15 9.00 -0.82 -0.23
N ILE A 16 10.32 -1.04 -0.23
CA ILE A 16 11.04 -1.45 0.99
C ILE A 16 10.95 -0.38 2.08
N ILE A 17 11.13 0.89 1.71
CA ILE A 17 11.02 2.02 2.65
C ILE A 17 9.62 2.12 3.23
N THR A 18 8.57 2.07 2.40
CA THR A 18 7.19 2.17 2.91
C THR A 18 6.77 0.96 3.72
N MET A 19 7.23 -0.24 3.35
CA MET A 19 7.02 -1.45 4.14
C MET A 19 7.67 -1.33 5.53
N ALA A 20 8.94 -0.94 5.57
CA ALA A 20 9.67 -0.74 6.84
C ALA A 20 9.00 0.34 7.69
N ALA A 21 8.60 1.46 7.09
CA ALA A 21 7.90 2.54 7.78
C ALA A 21 6.53 2.10 8.32
N GLY A 22 5.76 1.32 7.55
CA GLY A 22 4.46 0.79 7.96
C GLY A 22 4.59 -0.18 9.13
N LEU A 23 5.56 -1.09 9.07
CA LEU A 23 5.87 -2.01 10.18
C LEU A 23 6.37 -1.25 11.42
N ALA A 24 7.25 -0.27 11.24
CA ALA A 24 7.74 0.57 12.33
C ALA A 24 6.60 1.37 12.98
N SER A 25 5.67 1.93 12.20
CA SER A 25 4.50 2.64 12.72
C SER A 25 3.63 1.74 13.61
N ARG A 26 3.54 0.44 13.29
CA ARG A 26 2.79 -0.53 14.09
C ARG A 26 3.58 -1.00 15.32
N HIS A 27 4.88 -1.24 15.18
CA HIS A 27 5.75 -1.69 16.27
C HIS A 27 5.96 -0.60 17.34
N PHE A 28 6.25 0.64 16.92
CA PHE A 28 6.48 1.77 17.81
C PHE A 28 5.20 2.58 18.08
N GLY A 29 4.02 2.03 17.75
CA GLY A 29 2.74 2.70 17.90
C GLY A 29 2.54 3.29 19.30
N ALA A 30 2.99 2.59 20.36
CA ALA A 30 2.87 3.05 21.74
C ALA A 30 3.55 4.40 22.02
N LEU A 31 4.63 4.73 21.30
CA LEU A 31 5.39 5.98 21.45
C LEU A 31 4.87 7.11 20.54
N LEU A 32 3.99 6.78 19.59
CA LEU A 32 3.48 7.72 18.60
C LEU A 32 2.16 8.39 19.05
N PRO A 33 1.87 9.60 18.56
CA PRO A 33 0.56 10.22 18.75
C PRO A 33 -0.56 9.30 18.26
N ILE A 34 -1.72 9.36 18.92
CA ILE A 34 -2.90 8.50 18.63
C ILE A 34 -3.25 8.52 17.13
N PHE A 35 -3.28 9.72 16.53
CA PHE A 35 -3.56 9.89 15.11
C PHE A 35 -2.60 9.11 14.19
N VAL A 36 -1.31 9.11 14.51
CA VAL A 36 -0.30 8.40 13.70
C VAL A 36 -0.47 6.89 13.90
N ARG A 37 -0.60 6.46 15.14
CA ARG A 37 -0.80 5.04 15.49
C ARG A 37 -1.99 4.42 14.74
N GLU A 38 -3.09 5.15 14.62
CA GLU A 38 -4.34 4.62 14.07
C GLU A 38 -4.48 4.74 12.55
N HIS A 39 -3.67 5.57 11.88
CA HIS A 39 -3.90 5.88 10.45
C HIS A 39 -2.69 5.71 9.55
N PHE A 40 -1.47 5.95 10.07
CA PHE A 40 -0.28 5.95 9.23
C PHE A 40 0.06 4.56 8.70
N GLY A 41 -0.13 3.51 9.51
CA GLY A 41 0.15 2.14 9.09
C GLY A 41 -0.63 1.75 7.83
N ASP A 42 -1.92 2.04 7.80
CA ASP A 42 -2.82 1.67 6.70
C ASP A 42 -2.58 2.54 5.46
N ALA A 43 -2.34 3.84 5.66
CA ALA A 43 -1.97 4.73 4.57
C ALA A 43 -0.63 4.33 3.90
N LEU A 44 0.36 3.93 4.71
CA LEU A 44 1.67 3.46 4.22
C LEU A 44 1.56 2.12 3.50
N TRP A 45 0.73 1.20 4.02
CA TRP A 45 0.45 -0.07 3.36
C TRP A 45 -0.19 0.13 1.99
N ALA A 46 -1.19 1.02 1.87
CA ALA A 46 -1.79 1.31 0.57
C ALA A 46 -0.82 2.01 -0.40
N GLY A 47 0.03 2.91 0.11
CA GLY A 47 1.12 3.51 -0.66
C GLY A 47 2.15 2.49 -1.17
N MET A 48 2.47 1.48 -0.37
CA MET A 48 3.32 0.36 -0.75
C MET A 48 2.71 -0.45 -1.92
N ILE A 49 1.39 -0.72 -1.89
CA ILE A 49 0.68 -1.37 -2.99
C ILE A 49 0.81 -0.57 -4.29
N TYR A 50 0.66 0.77 -4.23
CA TYR A 50 0.87 1.64 -5.38
C TYR A 50 2.28 1.49 -5.97
N PHE A 51 3.32 1.55 -5.13
CA PHE A 51 4.68 1.37 -5.59
C PHE A 51 4.94 -0.03 -6.16
N GLY A 52 4.34 -1.08 -5.57
CA GLY A 52 4.40 -2.44 -6.10
C GLY A 52 3.79 -2.54 -7.51
N ILE A 53 2.60 -1.95 -7.72
CA ILE A 53 1.95 -1.91 -9.03
C ILE A 53 2.80 -1.13 -10.04
N ARG A 54 3.37 0.02 -9.65
CA ARG A 54 4.28 0.81 -10.50
C ARG A 54 5.56 0.04 -10.85
N MET A 55 6.10 -0.72 -9.91
CA MET A 55 7.29 -1.56 -10.11
C MET A 55 7.03 -2.66 -11.15
N LEU A 56 5.86 -3.30 -11.11
CA LEU A 56 5.46 -4.36 -12.04
C LEU A 56 5.12 -3.78 -13.44
N TRP A 57 4.32 -2.71 -13.49
CA TRP A 57 3.80 -2.09 -14.72
C TRP A 57 4.33 -0.67 -14.96
N ILE A 58 5.64 -0.54 -15.09
CA ILE A 58 6.30 0.77 -15.22
C ILE A 58 5.90 1.56 -16.49
N ASN A 59 5.53 0.85 -17.55
CA ASN A 59 5.14 1.39 -18.84
C ASN A 59 3.70 1.92 -18.88
N ARG A 60 2.86 1.60 -17.88
CA ARG A 60 1.50 2.14 -17.77
C ARG A 60 1.52 3.55 -17.18
N SER A 61 0.41 4.26 -17.35
CA SER A 61 0.23 5.60 -16.78
C SER A 61 0.18 5.55 -15.24
N ARG A 62 0.49 6.67 -14.60
CA ARG A 62 0.50 6.79 -13.14
C ARG A 62 -0.94 6.72 -12.59
N GLU A 63 -1.87 7.31 -13.34
CA GLU A 63 -3.30 7.32 -13.07
C GLU A 63 -3.88 5.91 -13.09
N TRP A 64 -3.45 5.07 -14.05
CA TRP A 64 -3.85 3.66 -14.09
C TRP A 64 -3.39 2.92 -12.84
N ALA A 65 -2.14 3.11 -12.43
CA ALA A 65 -1.61 2.48 -11.21
C ALA A 65 -2.35 2.95 -9.96
N MET A 66 -2.67 4.25 -9.87
CA MET A 66 -3.46 4.83 -8.78
C MET A 66 -4.84 4.18 -8.68
N ILE A 67 -5.58 4.10 -9.78
CA ILE A 67 -6.92 3.49 -9.83
C ILE A 67 -6.86 2.02 -9.45
N VAL A 68 -5.91 1.26 -10.02
CA VAL A 68 -5.77 -0.18 -9.70
C VAL A 68 -5.40 -0.38 -8.24
N SER A 69 -4.56 0.46 -7.66
CA SER A 69 -4.20 0.38 -6.23
C SER A 69 -5.40 0.63 -5.34
N LEU A 70 -6.21 1.66 -5.67
CA LEU A 70 -7.44 1.96 -4.95
C LEU A 70 -8.41 0.79 -5.03
N MET A 71 -8.71 0.33 -6.25
CA MET A 71 -9.61 -0.81 -6.46
C MET A 71 -9.12 -2.07 -5.73
N PHE A 72 -7.82 -2.35 -5.77
CA PHE A 72 -7.23 -3.50 -5.09
C PHE A 72 -7.37 -3.39 -3.56
N SER A 73 -7.00 -2.24 -2.98
CA SER A 73 -7.12 -2.01 -1.54
C SER A 73 -8.58 -2.07 -1.05
N TRP A 74 -9.51 -1.47 -1.78
CA TRP A 74 -10.93 -1.51 -1.46
C TRP A 74 -11.53 -2.91 -1.66
N ALA A 75 -11.09 -3.66 -2.67
CA ALA A 75 -11.52 -5.05 -2.85
C ALA A 75 -11.07 -5.93 -1.68
N ILE A 76 -9.85 -5.74 -1.17
CA ILE A 76 -9.36 -6.41 0.03
C ILE A 76 -10.22 -6.04 1.24
N GLU A 77 -10.49 -4.77 1.46
CA GLU A 77 -11.31 -4.29 2.58
C GLU A 77 -12.74 -4.85 2.50
N CYS A 78 -13.38 -4.78 1.32
CA CYS A 78 -14.70 -5.37 1.08
C CYS A 78 -14.70 -6.90 1.25
N SER A 79 -13.58 -7.58 0.96
CA SER A 79 -13.47 -9.03 1.17
C SER A 79 -13.64 -9.39 2.65
N GLN A 80 -13.38 -8.48 3.59
CA GLN A 80 -13.53 -8.72 5.02
C GLN A 80 -15.01 -8.79 5.46
N ILE A 81 -15.94 -8.29 4.64
CA ILE A 81 -17.38 -8.51 4.85
C ILE A 81 -17.72 -10.00 4.63
N ILE A 82 -16.95 -10.67 3.77
CA ILE A 82 -17.12 -12.09 3.48
C ILE A 82 -16.39 -12.91 4.56
N GLN A 83 -17.17 -13.60 5.39
CA GLN A 83 -16.70 -14.40 6.53
C GLN A 83 -16.84 -15.90 6.23
N THR A 84 -16.18 -16.38 5.18
CA THR A 84 -16.15 -17.81 4.85
C THR A 84 -15.07 -18.55 5.65
N PRO A 85 -15.27 -19.82 6.04
CA PRO A 85 -14.31 -20.57 6.87
C PRO A 85 -12.90 -20.63 6.28
N TRP A 86 -12.79 -20.96 4.99
CA TRP A 86 -11.51 -21.03 4.28
C TRP A 86 -10.79 -19.67 4.23
N LEU A 87 -11.52 -18.57 4.11
CA LEU A 87 -10.93 -17.23 4.03
C LEU A 87 -10.46 -16.76 5.40
N ASN A 88 -11.18 -17.16 6.46
CA ASN A 88 -10.78 -16.91 7.83
C ASN A 88 -9.57 -17.77 8.25
N GLU A 89 -9.42 -18.99 7.72
CA GLU A 89 -8.18 -19.76 7.85
C GLU A 89 -6.99 -19.07 7.18
N VAL A 90 -7.17 -18.49 5.99
CA VAL A 90 -6.10 -17.69 5.38
C VAL A 90 -5.74 -16.49 6.26
N ARG A 91 -6.75 -15.75 6.76
CA ARG A 91 -6.55 -14.59 7.66
C ARG A 91 -5.93 -14.95 9.00
N SER A 92 -6.05 -16.19 9.48
CA SER A 92 -5.43 -16.61 10.73
C SER A 92 -3.91 -16.79 10.59
N THR A 93 -3.41 -16.91 9.35
CA THR A 93 -1.96 -16.90 9.09
C THR A 93 -1.39 -15.48 9.19
N VAL A 94 -0.12 -15.35 9.60
CA VAL A 94 0.54 -14.03 9.72
C VAL A 94 0.53 -13.25 8.40
N LEU A 95 0.79 -13.94 7.28
CA LEU A 95 0.78 -13.31 5.95
C LEU A 95 -0.63 -12.91 5.53
N GLY A 96 -1.63 -13.76 5.78
CA GLY A 96 -3.01 -13.44 5.48
C GLY A 96 -3.54 -12.30 6.33
N ALA A 97 -3.23 -12.26 7.62
CA ALA A 97 -3.58 -11.13 8.49
C ALA A 97 -2.94 -9.81 8.00
N LEU A 98 -1.69 -9.86 7.52
CA LEU A 98 -0.98 -8.67 7.04
C LEU A 98 -1.51 -8.15 5.69
N VAL A 99 -1.96 -9.05 4.81
CA VAL A 99 -2.42 -8.70 3.45
C VAL A 99 -3.92 -8.46 3.41
N LEU A 100 -4.72 -9.31 4.05
CA LEU A 100 -6.18 -9.27 3.99
C LEU A 100 -6.82 -8.51 5.15
N GLY A 101 -6.09 -8.29 6.25
CA GLY A 101 -6.61 -7.61 7.44
C GLY A 101 -7.72 -8.37 8.17
N HIS A 102 -8.23 -7.74 9.23
CA HIS A 102 -9.31 -8.25 10.06
C HIS A 102 -10.38 -7.19 10.29
N GLY A 103 -11.58 -7.47 9.78
CA GLY A 103 -12.77 -6.66 10.04
C GLY A 103 -12.83 -5.37 9.24
N PHE A 104 -13.99 -5.12 8.64
CA PHE A 104 -14.22 -3.97 7.76
C PHE A 104 -14.32 -2.66 8.55
N LEU A 105 -13.51 -1.68 8.17
CA LEU A 105 -13.61 -0.30 8.66
C LEU A 105 -13.75 0.65 7.48
N ALA A 106 -14.90 1.33 7.37
CA ALA A 106 -15.11 2.32 6.30
C ALA A 106 -14.06 3.45 6.31
N MET A 107 -13.48 3.75 7.48
CA MET A 107 -12.37 4.70 7.60
C MET A 107 -11.10 4.22 6.87
N ASP A 108 -10.90 2.92 6.72
CA ASP A 108 -9.76 2.36 5.99
C ASP A 108 -9.83 2.69 4.50
N LEU A 109 -11.03 2.72 3.91
CA LEU A 109 -11.21 3.19 2.53
C LEU A 109 -10.66 4.62 2.34
N LEU A 110 -10.91 5.49 3.32
CA LEU A 110 -10.40 6.87 3.31
C LEU A 110 -8.88 6.91 3.57
N ARG A 111 -8.37 6.14 4.54
CA ARG A 111 -6.93 6.05 4.84
C ARG A 111 -6.14 5.56 3.63
N TYR A 112 -6.63 4.52 2.95
CA TYR A 112 -6.05 4.00 1.72
C TYR A 112 -6.10 5.05 0.59
N ALA A 113 -7.22 5.75 0.45
CA ALA A 113 -7.34 6.80 -0.56
C ALA A 113 -6.32 7.93 -0.34
N VAL A 114 -6.21 8.45 0.88
CA VAL A 114 -5.25 9.50 1.24
C VAL A 114 -3.82 9.01 1.05
N GLY A 115 -3.49 7.80 1.51
CA GLY A 115 -2.17 7.21 1.33
C GLY A 115 -1.77 7.09 -0.13
N ILE A 116 -2.64 6.52 -0.97
CA ILE A 116 -2.37 6.35 -2.41
C ILE A 116 -2.26 7.72 -3.10
N LEU A 117 -3.14 8.67 -2.81
CA LEU A 117 -3.08 10.02 -3.40
C LEU A 117 -1.79 10.75 -3.04
N PHE A 118 -1.36 10.66 -1.78
CA PHE A 118 -0.11 11.25 -1.32
C PHE A 118 1.10 10.67 -2.07
N VAL A 119 1.15 9.34 -2.17
CA VAL A 119 2.25 8.64 -2.84
C VAL A 119 2.22 8.86 -4.36
N TYR A 120 1.03 8.90 -4.95
CA TYR A 120 0.84 9.30 -6.36
C TYR A 120 1.38 10.71 -6.62
N GLY A 121 1.12 11.66 -5.71
CA GLY A 121 1.70 13.00 -5.76
C GLY A 121 3.23 12.93 -5.76
N ILE A 122 3.83 12.21 -4.82
CA ILE A 122 5.29 12.02 -4.76
C ILE A 122 5.82 11.41 -6.07
N ASP A 123 5.17 10.39 -6.61
CA ASP A 123 5.57 9.76 -7.87
C ASP A 123 5.41 10.70 -9.08
N ARG A 124 4.39 11.56 -9.06
CA ARG A 124 4.15 12.55 -10.10
C ARG A 124 5.26 13.60 -10.16
N TYR A 125 5.71 14.08 -9.01
CA TYR A 125 6.66 15.20 -8.91
C TYR A 125 8.13 14.79 -8.76
N PHE A 126 8.44 13.66 -8.11
CA PHE A 126 9.81 13.34 -7.70
C PHE A 126 10.39 12.08 -8.37
N LEU A 127 9.66 10.96 -8.39
CA LEU A 127 10.24 9.66 -8.77
C LEU A 127 10.36 9.46 -10.27
N ARG A 128 9.50 10.11 -11.06
CA ARG A 128 9.55 10.07 -12.53
C ARG A 128 9.42 11.46 -13.12
N ASN A 129 10.38 12.32 -12.79
CA ASN A 129 10.55 13.59 -13.47
C ASN A 129 11.23 13.35 -14.83
N LYS A 130 10.48 12.80 -15.79
CA LYS A 130 10.77 13.13 -17.18
C LYS A 130 10.34 14.59 -17.35
N LYS A 131 11.29 15.51 -17.19
CA LYS A 131 11.27 16.74 -17.97
C LYS A 131 11.22 16.28 -19.43
N ALA A 132 10.01 16.24 -19.99
CA ALA A 132 9.81 16.29 -21.43
C ALA A 132 9.82 17.77 -21.81
#